data_AF-A0A177HH96-F1
#
_entry.id   AF-A0A177HH96-F1
#
_cell.length_a   1.000
_cell.length_b   1.000
_cell.length_c   1.000
_cell.angle_alpha   90.00
_cell.angle_beta   90.00
_cell.angle_gamma   90.00
#
_symmetry.space_group_name_H-M   'P 1'
#
loop_
_entity.id
_entity.type
_entity.pdbx_description
1 polymer ?
#
loop_
_entity_poly.entity_id
_entity_poly.type
_entity_poly.pdbx_seq_one_letter_code
_entity_poly.pdbx_strand_id
1 'polypeptide(L)'
;MAALRELEEETTLAARIDQLLWTGRHNGRPASYFLMTDVTGTAVLSGFEAEANGPNDSYQLLWATADEFDQLNLHPADVREPLTRLLRSQGPGRCQNS
;
A
#
# COMPACT_ATOMS: atom_id res chain seq x y z
N MET A 1 -15.27 5.33 -2.80
CA MET A 1 -13.95 6.01 -2.88
C MET A 1 -13.10 5.26 -3.89
N ALA A 2 -12.39 5.94 -4.80
CA ALA A 2 -11.61 5.27 -5.85
C ALA A 2 -10.60 4.26 -5.27
N ALA A 3 -9.82 4.65 -4.25
CA ALA A 3 -8.79 3.79 -3.66
C ALA A 3 -9.30 2.44 -3.10
N LEU A 4 -10.54 2.37 -2.59
CA LEU A 4 -11.11 1.10 -2.12
C LEU A 4 -11.54 0.22 -3.29
N ARG A 5 -12.07 0.83 -4.35
CA ARG A 5 -12.46 0.13 -5.57
C ARG A 5 -11.24 -0.45 -6.29
N GLU A 6 -10.18 0.35 -6.47
CA GLU A 6 -8.94 -0.15 -7.10
C GLU A 6 -8.33 -1.29 -6.29
N LEU A 7 -8.26 -1.18 -4.95
CA LEU A 7 -7.72 -2.23 -4.09
C LEU A 7 -8.42 -3.58 -4.32
N GLU A 8 -9.75 -3.57 -4.37
CA GLU A 8 -10.55 -4.78 -4.61
C GLU A 8 -10.35 -5.31 -6.04
N GLU A 9 -10.36 -4.42 -7.04
CA GLU A 9 -10.24 -4.78 -8.46
C GLU A 9 -8.84 -5.32 -8.83
N GLU A 10 -7.77 -4.82 -8.21
CA GLU A 10 -6.37 -5.13 -8.55
C GLU A 10 -5.76 -6.23 -7.67
N THR A 11 -6.28 -6.45 -6.45
CA THR A 11 -5.63 -7.37 -5.48
C THR A 11 -6.55 -8.37 -4.78
N THR A 12 -7.87 -8.31 -5.04
CA THR A 12 -8.92 -9.06 -4.33
C THR A 12 -9.02 -8.77 -2.81
N LEU A 13 -8.28 -7.78 -2.31
CA LEU A 13 -8.31 -7.37 -0.91
C LEU A 13 -9.49 -6.44 -0.63
N ALA A 14 -10.08 -6.59 0.55
CA ALA A 14 -11.05 -5.65 1.09
C ALA A 14 -10.49 -4.97 2.34
N ALA A 15 -10.77 -3.69 2.52
CA ALA A 15 -10.25 -2.90 3.64
C ALA A 15 -11.12 -1.67 3.93
N ARG A 16 -10.73 -0.89 4.94
CA ARG A 16 -11.26 0.43 5.24
C ARG A 16 -10.16 1.47 5.15
N ILE A 17 -10.49 2.67 4.69
CA ILE A 17 -9.58 3.82 4.79
C ILE A 17 -9.54 4.25 6.25
N ASP A 18 -8.35 4.23 6.85
CA ASP A 18 -8.11 4.79 8.18
C ASP A 18 -7.83 6.29 8.07
N GLN A 19 -6.80 6.65 7.30
CA GLN A 19 -6.37 8.03 7.13
C GLN A 19 -5.72 8.31 5.78
N LEU A 20 -5.72 9.58 5.38
CA LEU A 20 -4.85 10.07 4.31
C LEU A 20 -3.42 10.12 4.84
N LEU A 21 -2.52 9.36 4.22
CA LEU A 21 -1.12 9.27 4.63
C LEU A 21 -0.29 10.37 3.96
N TRP A 22 -0.52 10.61 2.68
CA TRP A 22 0.28 11.54 1.90
C TRP A 22 -0.47 12.03 0.65
N THR A 23 -0.16 13.24 0.20
CA THR A 23 -0.60 13.79 -1.09
C THR A 23 0.57 14.45 -1.79
N GLY A 24 0.61 14.32 -3.12
CA GLY A 24 1.65 14.99 -3.91
C GLY A 24 1.50 14.65 -5.38
N ARG A 25 2.63 14.45 -6.07
CA ARG A 25 2.63 14.04 -7.48
C ARG A 25 3.23 12.65 -7.64
N HIS A 26 2.56 11.81 -8.41
CA HIS A 26 3.09 10.53 -8.88
C HIS A 26 2.98 10.51 -10.41
N ASN A 27 4.08 10.25 -11.12
CA ASN A 27 4.16 10.30 -12.58
C ASN A 27 3.61 11.59 -13.19
N GLY A 28 3.91 12.73 -12.55
CA GLY A 28 3.48 14.06 -12.99
C GLY A 28 2.01 14.40 -12.71
N ARG A 29 1.22 13.48 -12.15
CA ARG A 29 -0.20 13.69 -11.82
C ARG A 29 -0.41 13.84 -10.32
N PRO A 30 -1.38 14.64 -9.85
CA PRO A 30 -1.76 14.67 -8.45
C PRO A 30 -2.16 13.26 -7.97
N ALA A 31 -1.65 12.85 -6.82
CA ALA A 31 -1.90 11.55 -6.22
C ALA A 31 -2.17 11.69 -4.71
N SER A 32 -3.03 10.82 -4.20
CA SER A 32 -3.36 10.70 -2.77
C SER A 32 -3.13 9.26 -2.33
N TYR A 33 -2.35 9.07 -1.27
CA TYR A 33 -2.01 7.78 -0.69
C TYR A 33 -2.72 7.65 0.65
N PHE A 34 -3.47 6.56 0.81
CA PHE A 34 -4.27 6.29 2.00
C PHE A 34 -3.71 5.11 2.77
N LEU A 35 -3.75 5.19 4.10
CA LEU A 35 -3.52 4.06 4.97
C LEU A 35 -4.81 3.24 5.06
N MET A 36 -4.70 1.95 4.76
CA MET A 36 -5.80 1.00 4.87
C MET A 36 -5.70 0.24 6.20
N THR A 37 -6.84 -0.04 6.81
CA THR A 37 -6.98 -0.86 8.03
C THR A 37 -8.07 -1.93 7.83
N ASP A 38 -8.16 -2.87 8.76
CA ASP A 38 -9.09 -4.01 8.71
C ASP A 38 -8.97 -4.79 7.40
N VAL A 39 -7.74 -4.99 6.91
CA VAL A 39 -7.48 -5.67 5.64
C VAL A 39 -7.85 -7.15 5.75
N THR A 40 -8.65 -7.63 4.80
CA THR A 40 -9.12 -9.01 4.71
C THR A 40 -8.99 -9.53 3.28
N GLY A 41 -9.01 -10.86 3.12
CA GLY A 41 -8.86 -11.52 1.82
C GLY A 41 -7.46 -12.11 1.63
N THR A 42 -7.12 -12.46 0.38
CA THR A 42 -5.80 -12.95 -0.02
C THR A 42 -5.25 -12.02 -1.07
N ALA A 43 -4.01 -11.55 -0.93
CA ALA A 43 -3.41 -10.69 -1.93
C ALA A 43 -3.15 -11.49 -3.22
N VAL A 44 -3.99 -11.30 -4.23
CA VAL A 44 -3.89 -11.96 -5.55
C VAL A 44 -4.05 -10.90 -6.61
N LEU A 45 -3.07 -10.78 -7.51
CA LEU A 45 -3.14 -9.84 -8.61
C LEU A 45 -4.36 -10.15 -9.49
N SER A 46 -5.18 -9.14 -9.75
CA SER A 46 -6.42 -9.25 -10.53
C SER A 46 -6.59 -8.05 -11.47
N GLY A 47 -7.70 -8.05 -12.22
CA GLY A 47 -8.05 -6.94 -13.10
C GLY A 47 -7.06 -6.69 -14.23
N PHE A 48 -6.95 -5.42 -14.64
CA PHE A 48 -6.11 -5.01 -15.77
C PHE A 48 -4.62 -5.33 -15.55
N GLU A 49 -4.14 -5.20 -14.32
CA GLU A 49 -2.74 -5.48 -13.99
C GLU A 49 -2.41 -6.97 -14.13
N ALA A 50 -3.35 -7.86 -13.78
CA ALA A 50 -3.19 -9.30 -14.03
C ALA A 50 -3.20 -9.62 -15.53
N GLU A 51 -4.00 -8.93 -16.33
CA GLU A 51 -4.02 -9.08 -17.80
C GLU A 51 -2.74 -8.56 -18.46
N ALA A 52 -2.16 -7.48 -17.93
CA ALA A 52 -0.93 -6.88 -18.44
C ALA A 52 0.35 -7.64 -18.00
N ASN A 53 0.27 -8.47 -16.97
CA ASN A 53 1.39 -9.20 -16.41
C ASN A 53 1.97 -10.23 -17.41
N GLY A 54 3.23 -10.04 -17.80
CA GLY A 54 3.93 -10.89 -18.76
C GLY A 54 5.45 -10.83 -18.61
N PRO A 55 6.20 -11.54 -19.46
CA PRO A 55 7.65 -11.68 -19.32
C PRO A 55 8.44 -10.37 -19.50
N ASN A 56 7.83 -9.34 -20.10
CA ASN A 56 8.46 -8.04 -20.34
C ASN A 56 7.95 -6.93 -19.40
N ASP A 57 6.87 -7.18 -18.67
CA ASP A 57 6.26 -6.25 -17.72
C ASP A 57 5.47 -7.07 -16.70
N SER A 58 6.07 -7.30 -15.52
CA SER A 58 5.54 -8.23 -14.53
C SER A 58 5.26 -7.57 -13.20
N TYR A 59 4.10 -7.88 -12.63
CA TYR A 59 3.65 -7.36 -11.35
C TYR A 59 3.62 -8.47 -10.30
N GLN A 60 4.15 -8.18 -9.11
CA GLN A 60 4.12 -9.10 -7.97
C GLN A 60 3.66 -8.36 -6.71
N LEU A 61 2.70 -8.96 -6.00
CA LEU A 61 2.26 -8.46 -4.71
C LEU A 61 3.20 -8.99 -3.63
N LEU A 62 3.79 -8.08 -2.87
CA LEU A 62 4.72 -8.38 -1.78
C LEU A 62 4.27 -7.69 -0.50
N TRP A 63 4.33 -8.42 0.61
CA TRP A 63 4.29 -7.82 1.94
C TRP A 63 5.71 -7.41 2.33
N ALA A 64 5.88 -6.13 2.68
CA ALA A 64 7.17 -5.55 3.02
C ALA A 64 7.11 -4.86 4.39
N THR A 65 8.20 -4.97 5.12
CA THR A 65 8.50 -4.25 6.35
C THR A 65 9.18 -2.92 6.06
N ALA A 66 9.26 -2.04 7.05
CA ALA A 66 9.87 -0.72 6.90
C ALA A 66 11.32 -0.77 6.38
N ASP A 67 12.07 -1.78 6.80
CA ASP A 67 13.50 -1.93 6.48
C ASP A 67 13.74 -2.42 5.03
N GLU A 68 12.69 -2.87 4.34
CA GLU A 68 12.75 -3.38 2.96
C GLU A 68 12.44 -2.30 1.91
N PHE A 69 11.91 -1.15 2.30
CA PHE A 69 11.46 -0.11 1.35
C PHE A 69 12.56 0.40 0.42
N ASP A 70 13.79 0.52 0.91
CA ASP A 70 14.93 0.97 0.09
C ASP A 70 15.35 -0.12 -0.91
N GLN A 71 15.34 -1.38 -0.50
CA GLN A 71 15.72 -2.52 -1.35
C GLN A 71 14.70 -2.75 -2.46
N LEU A 72 13.41 -2.56 -2.14
CA LEU A 72 12.31 -2.67 -3.10
C LEU A 72 12.13 -1.41 -3.96
N ASN A 73 12.96 -0.39 -3.74
CA ASN A 73 12.87 0.89 -4.45
C ASN A 73 11.45 1.48 -4.40
N LEU A 74 10.85 1.60 -3.21
CA LEU A 74 9.48 2.08 -3.05
C LEU A 74 9.28 3.47 -3.67
N HIS A 75 8.22 3.61 -4.48
CA HIS A 75 7.82 4.86 -5.13
C HIS A 75 6.39 5.28 -4.74
N PRO A 76 6.12 6.61 -4.65
CA PRO A 76 7.07 7.71 -4.75
C PRO A 76 7.99 7.78 -3.52
N ALA A 77 9.25 8.20 -3.69
CA ALA A 77 10.22 8.25 -2.59
C ALA A 77 9.72 9.06 -1.37
N ASP A 78 8.93 10.11 -1.61
CA ASP A 78 8.37 10.99 -0.57
C ASP A 78 7.39 10.28 0.37
N VAL A 79 6.84 9.11 0.00
CA VAL A 79 5.96 8.32 0.89
C VAL A 79 6.75 7.54 1.96
N ARG A 80 8.07 7.38 1.79
CA ARG A 80 8.91 6.60 2.70
C ARG A 80 8.97 7.21 4.09
N GLU A 81 9.13 8.53 4.18
CA GLU A 81 9.18 9.24 5.46
C GLU A 81 7.89 9.07 6.29
N PRO A 82 6.68 9.37 5.76
CA PRO A 82 5.46 9.19 6.52
C PRO A 82 5.20 7.73 6.89
N LEU A 83 5.51 6.75 6.02
CA LEU A 83 5.40 5.32 6.34
C LEU A 83 6.35 4.89 7.46
N THR A 84 7.63 5.30 7.37
CA THR A 84 8.63 4.97 8.40
C THR A 84 8.24 5.55 9.76
N ARG A 85 7.74 6.79 9.77
CA ARG A 85 7.24 7.44 10.99
C ARG A 85 6.04 6.70 11.56
N LEU A 86 5.08 6.33 10.72
CA LEU A 86 3.91 5.55 11.12
C LEU A 86 4.34 4.23 11.75
N LEU A 87 5.18 3.44 11.07
CA LEU A 87 5.59 2.11 11.55
C LEU A 87 6.40 2.19 12.85
N ARG A 88 7.24 3.22 13.03
CA ARG A 88 7.95 3.47 14.30
C ARG A 88 7.00 3.84 15.45
N SER A 89 5.91 4.56 15.15
CA SER A 89 4.91 4.91 16.16
C SER A 89 4.02 3.74 16.60
N GLN A 90 3.99 2.66 15.81
CA GLN A 90 3.20 1.45 16.04
C GLN A 90 4.02 0.29 16.64
N GLY A 91 5.12 0.59 17.37
CA GLY A 91 6.01 -0.42 17.98
C GLY A 91 5.29 -1.50 18.80
N PRO A 92 5.94 -2.66 19.07
CA PRO A 92 5.25 -3.87 19.52
C PRO A 92 4.62 -3.66 20.90
N GLY A 93 3.28 -3.65 20.95
CA GLY A 93 2.50 -3.78 22.18
C GLY A 93 1.73 -2.53 22.62
N ARG A 94 0.56 -2.30 22.03
CA ARG A 94 -0.59 -1.76 22.79
C ARG A 94 -1.44 -2.94 23.30
N CYS A 95 -0.95 -3.61 24.34
CA CYS A 95 -1.85 -4.26 25.30
C CYS A 95 -2.21 -3.20 26.35
N GLN A 96 -3.28 -2.46 26.13
CA GLN A 96 -3.92 -1.69 27.20
C GLN A 96 -4.93 -2.63 27.85
N ASN A 97 -4.55 -3.27 28.95
CA ASN A 97 -5.54 -3.89 29.85
C ASN A 97 -5.89 -2.89 30.95
N SER A 98 -7.20 -2.66 31.05
CA SER A 98 -7.93 -1.94 32.08
C SER A 98 -7.70 -2.47 33.50
#